data_AF-A0A820GIB4-F1
#
_entry.id   AF-A0A820GIB4-F1
#
_cell.length_a   1.000
_cell.length_b   1.000
_cell.length_c   1.000
_cell.angle_alpha   90.00
_cell.angle_beta   90.00
_cell.angle_gamma   90.00
#
_symmetry.space_group_name_H-M   'P 1'
#
loop_
_entity.id
_entity.type
_entity.pdbx_description
1 polymer ?
#
loop_
_entity_poly.entity_id
_entity_poly.type
_entity_poly.pdbx_seq_one_letter_code
_entity_poly.pdbx_strand_id
1 'polypeptide(L)'
;MHAMFNNYHGANYGYSETVCYQICGQVYAHKQCGCVNPNPWSTHSVILPGTDKIILLPLCNASNTYYTKVVDTLLASSILMNKYCSDCSQQCLITNFIIQTSSLTTPVEWQMYEIKGFVENSTIPLPNNWTTTWREHIRENYLAVNVVRETNIVENNTQTAIFGVVDILSNIGGQTGLWIGISFRSIMEVFEMLYRLICYQYFLIVRAVRKKKQIIIQ
;
A
#
# COMPACT_ATOMS: atom_id res chain seq x y z
N MET A 1 -0.98 11.64 -4.78
CA MET A 1 0.21 10.80 -4.49
C MET A 1 0.41 9.65 -5.47
N HIS A 2 -0.64 9.05 -6.08
CA HIS A 2 -0.48 8.00 -7.10
C HIS A 2 0.47 8.35 -8.27
N ALA A 3 0.47 9.61 -8.73
CA ALA A 3 1.37 10.07 -9.80
C ALA A 3 2.86 9.95 -9.45
N MET A 4 3.22 9.90 -8.16
CA MET A 4 4.60 9.77 -7.70
C MET A 4 5.19 8.38 -7.94
N PHE A 5 4.36 7.33 -7.96
CA PHE A 5 4.83 5.94 -8.07
C PHE A 5 5.03 5.50 -9.52
N ASN A 6 4.24 6.04 -10.46
CA ASN A 6 4.28 5.66 -11.87
C ASN A 6 5.49 6.22 -12.65
N ASN A 7 6.19 7.24 -12.12
CA ASN A 7 7.31 7.91 -12.81
C ASN A 7 8.45 8.30 -11.85
N TYR A 8 8.66 7.53 -10.77
CA TYR A 8 9.79 7.79 -9.87
C TYR A 8 11.09 7.27 -10.50
N HIS A 9 12.04 8.16 -10.83
CA HIS A 9 13.37 7.82 -11.35
C HIS A 9 13.43 7.00 -12.66
N GLY A 10 12.39 7.04 -13.49
CA GLY A 10 12.36 6.29 -14.75
C GLY A 10 12.27 4.76 -14.57
N ALA A 11 11.94 4.30 -13.37
CA ALA A 11 11.64 2.91 -13.06
C ALA A 11 10.21 2.80 -12.54
N ASN A 12 9.46 1.81 -13.04
CA ASN A 12 8.11 1.51 -12.57
C ASN A 12 8.20 0.83 -11.19
N TYR A 13 8.22 1.62 -10.13
CA TYR A 13 8.09 1.09 -8.77
C TYR A 13 6.61 0.88 -8.44
N GLY A 14 6.29 -0.33 -7.97
CA GLY A 14 4.99 -0.59 -7.36
C GLY A 14 4.77 0.29 -6.13
N TYR A 15 3.52 0.64 -5.85
CA TYR A 15 3.16 1.37 -4.64
C TYR A 15 3.63 0.61 -3.39
N SER A 16 4.31 1.32 -2.48
CA SER A 16 4.68 0.82 -1.16
C SER A 16 4.30 1.83 -0.08
N GLU A 17 3.77 1.32 1.02
CA GLU A 17 3.35 2.05 2.21
C GLU A 17 4.53 2.77 2.88
N THR A 18 5.69 2.10 2.98
CA THR A 18 6.89 2.71 3.57
C THR A 18 7.36 3.91 2.76
N VAL A 19 7.32 3.79 1.43
CA VAL A 19 7.65 4.86 0.49
C VAL A 19 6.61 5.99 0.59
N CYS A 20 5.32 5.67 0.71
CA CYS A 20 4.27 6.67 0.91
C CYS A 20 4.49 7.51 2.18
N TYR A 21 4.79 6.87 3.31
CA TYR A 21 5.10 7.60 4.56
C TYR A 21 6.39 8.41 4.47
N GLN A 22 7.43 7.91 3.79
CA GLN A 22 8.66 8.67 3.56
C GLN A 22 8.39 9.94 2.73
N ILE A 23 7.61 9.82 1.66
CA ILE A 23 7.19 10.95 0.81
C ILE A 23 6.36 11.94 1.61
N CYS A 24 5.38 11.46 2.38
CA CYS A 24 4.55 12.31 3.22
C CYS A 24 5.40 13.10 4.22
N GLY A 25 6.39 12.45 4.85
CA GLY A 25 7.37 13.10 5.71
C GLY A 25 8.15 14.20 5.00
N GLN A 26 8.56 13.97 3.75
CA GLN A 26 9.24 15.00 2.94
C GLN A 26 8.33 16.18 2.61
N VAL A 27 7.06 15.94 2.25
CA VAL A 27 6.08 17.00 1.97
C VAL A 27 5.82 17.85 3.23
N TYR A 28 5.66 17.20 4.38
CA TYR A 28 5.45 17.89 5.65
C TYR A 28 6.67 18.72 6.05
N ALA A 29 7.87 18.13 5.96
CA ALA A 29 9.11 18.83 6.25
C ALA A 29 9.36 20.00 5.30
N HIS A 30 9.03 19.87 4.01
CA HIS A 30 9.08 20.98 3.08
C HIS A 30 8.14 22.13 3.48
N LYS A 31 6.90 21.84 3.88
CA LYS A 31 5.96 22.87 4.31
C LYS A 31 6.43 23.65 5.54
N GLN A 32 7.18 23.02 6.44
CA GLN A 32 7.68 23.66 7.66
C GLN A 32 9.05 24.32 7.47
N CYS A 33 9.97 23.64 6.78
CA CYS A 33 11.39 24.00 6.72
C CYS A 33 11.84 24.54 5.36
N GLY A 34 11.03 24.39 4.30
CA GLY A 34 11.38 24.81 2.93
C GLY A 34 12.43 23.94 2.23
N CYS A 35 12.87 22.83 2.84
CA CYS A 35 13.94 21.97 2.32
C CYS A 35 13.57 20.48 2.35
N VAL A 36 14.36 19.66 1.64
CA VAL A 36 14.14 18.19 1.49
C VAL A 36 15.31 17.42 2.09
N ASN A 37 15.05 16.28 2.71
CA ASN A 37 16.08 15.44 3.32
C ASN A 37 16.99 14.77 2.30
N PRO A 38 18.32 14.79 2.50
CA PRO A 38 19.23 14.01 1.68
C PRO A 38 19.19 12.49 1.93
N ASN A 39 18.72 12.03 3.10
CA ASN A 39 18.86 10.61 3.51
C ASN A 39 17.90 9.63 2.80
N PRO A 40 16.57 9.81 2.79
CA PRO A 40 15.68 8.96 2.01
C PRO A 40 15.85 9.32 0.54
N TRP A 41 16.58 8.47 -0.18
CA TRP A 41 16.79 8.43 -1.62
C TRP A 41 16.62 9.76 -2.36
N SER A 42 17.77 10.35 -2.69
CA SER A 42 17.94 11.54 -3.50
C SER A 42 16.98 11.62 -4.68
N THR A 43 15.95 12.45 -4.54
CA THR A 43 15.69 13.44 -5.57
C THR A 43 15.54 14.75 -4.84
N HIS A 44 16.11 15.81 -5.41
CA HIS A 44 15.75 17.17 -5.06
C HIS A 44 14.26 17.46 -5.39
N SER A 45 13.40 16.45 -5.50
CA SER A 45 12.14 16.54 -6.21
C SER A 45 11.00 16.08 -5.30
N VAL A 46 10.06 16.98 -5.06
CA VAL A 46 8.85 16.71 -4.26
C VAL A 46 7.64 17.08 -5.08
N ILE A 47 6.62 16.23 -5.02
CA ILE A 47 5.30 16.51 -5.61
C ILE A 47 4.40 17.03 -4.49
N LEU A 48 3.87 18.24 -4.65
CA LEU A 48 2.93 18.80 -3.69
C LEU A 48 1.59 18.04 -3.77
N PRO A 49 0.91 17.81 -2.63
CA PRO A 49 -0.39 17.15 -2.61
C PRO A 49 -1.39 17.94 -3.47
N GLY A 50 -2.06 17.26 -4.40
CA GLY A 50 -3.01 17.87 -5.34
C GLY A 50 -2.39 18.46 -6.61
N THR A 51 -1.09 18.30 -6.84
CA THR A 51 -0.43 18.69 -8.09
C THR A 51 0.32 17.51 -8.70
N ASP A 52 0.45 17.46 -10.03
CA ASP A 52 1.31 16.51 -10.73
C ASP A 52 2.68 17.12 -11.08
N LYS A 53 2.98 18.31 -10.54
CA LYS A 53 4.22 19.03 -10.82
C LYS A 53 5.32 18.58 -9.85
N ILE A 54 6.40 18.08 -10.42
CA ILE A 54 7.64 17.78 -9.72
C ILE A 54 8.39 19.10 -9.52
N ILE A 55 8.60 19.51 -8.28
CA ILE A 55 9.33 20.75 -7.95
C ILE A 55 10.74 20.38 -7.52
N LEU A 56 11.75 21.10 -8.02
CA LEU A 56 13.13 20.95 -7.58
C LEU A 56 13.38 21.85 -6.34
N LEU A 57 13.89 21.27 -5.25
CA LEU A 57 14.08 21.91 -3.96
C LEU A 57 15.52 21.77 -3.45
N PRO A 58 15.98 22.74 -2.63
CA PRO A 58 17.26 22.63 -1.94
C PRO A 58 17.23 21.52 -0.88
N LEU A 59 18.36 20.83 -0.74
CA LEU A 59 18.56 19.85 0.32
C LEU A 59 18.71 20.54 1.67
N CYS A 60 18.13 19.96 2.71
CA CYS A 60 18.38 20.38 4.08
C CYS A 60 19.84 20.06 4.44
N ASN A 61 20.51 20.99 5.13
CA ASN A 61 21.82 20.73 5.70
C ASN A 61 21.72 19.62 6.76
N ALA A 62 22.54 18.58 6.65
CA ALA A 62 22.56 17.45 7.59
C ALA A 62 22.87 17.88 9.04
N SER A 63 23.56 19.00 9.24
CA SER A 63 23.84 19.55 10.58
C SER A 63 22.65 20.29 11.20
N ASN A 64 21.56 20.51 10.46
CA ASN A 64 20.41 21.25 10.96
C ASN A 64 19.47 20.35 11.78
N THR A 65 19.52 20.50 13.10
CA THR A 65 18.66 19.78 14.06
C THR A 65 17.18 20.18 14.00
N TYR A 66 16.83 21.26 13.31
CA TYR A 66 15.43 21.67 13.16
C TYR A 66 14.65 20.69 12.28
N TYR A 67 15.24 20.23 11.17
CA TYR A 67 14.61 19.26 10.27
C TYR A 67 14.32 17.94 10.99
N THR A 68 15.30 17.41 11.73
CA THR A 68 15.13 16.13 12.44
C THR A 68 14.00 16.22 13.46
N LYS A 69 13.97 17.30 14.26
CA LYS A 69 12.87 17.56 15.20
C LYS A 69 11.50 17.61 14.53
N VAL A 70 11.40 18.25 13.37
CA VAL A 70 10.12 18.33 12.63
C VAL A 70 9.65 16.95 12.19
N VAL A 71 10.54 16.11 11.66
CA VAL A 71 10.19 14.74 11.27
C VAL A 71 9.86 13.87 12.49
N ASP A 72 10.64 13.99 13.56
CA ASP A 72 10.41 13.24 14.79
C ASP A 72 9.06 13.61 15.41
N THR A 73 8.66 14.89 15.36
CA THR A 73 7.33 15.32 15.83
C THR A 73 6.19 14.77 14.98
N LEU A 74 6.40 14.62 13.67
CA LEU A 74 5.42 13.99 12.77
C LEU A 74 5.29 12.49 13.10
N LEU A 75 6.42 11.79 13.26
CA LEU A 75 6.44 10.36 13.60
C LEU A 75 5.88 10.08 14.99
N ALA A 76 6.09 10.97 15.96
CA ALA A 76 5.59 10.84 17.32
C ALA A 76 4.09 11.18 17.47
N SER A 77 3.50 11.93 16.53
CA SER A 77 2.11 12.38 16.62
C SER A 77 1.21 11.68 15.61
N SER A 78 0.35 10.79 16.09
CA SER A 78 -0.67 10.12 15.28
C SER A 78 -1.68 11.09 14.66
N ILE A 79 -1.96 12.22 15.32
CA ILE A 79 -2.89 13.25 14.83
C ILE A 79 -2.31 13.95 13.59
N LEU A 80 -1.04 14.37 13.66
CA LEU A 80 -0.36 14.98 12.52
C LEU A 80 -0.20 13.98 11.38
N MET A 81 0.16 12.74 11.70
CA MET A 81 0.29 11.66 10.71
C MET A 81 -1.03 11.44 9.96
N ASN A 82 -2.15 11.32 10.67
CA ASN A 82 -3.47 11.16 10.04
C ASN A 82 -3.90 12.39 9.23
N LYS A 83 -3.46 13.59 9.61
CA LYS A 83 -3.81 14.82 8.89
C LYS A 83 -3.04 14.99 7.57
N TYR A 84 -1.77 14.61 7.54
CA TYR A 84 -0.89 14.83 6.39
C TYR A 84 -0.69 13.58 5.52
N CYS A 85 -0.82 12.39 6.11
CA CYS A 85 -0.56 11.11 5.45
C CYS A 85 -1.83 10.24 5.33
N SER A 86 -3.04 10.84 5.36
CA SER A 86 -4.31 10.11 5.19
C SER A 86 -4.43 9.36 3.87
N ASP A 87 -3.71 9.81 2.84
CA ASP A 87 -3.77 9.25 1.50
C ASP A 87 -2.93 7.97 1.34
N CYS A 88 -2.18 7.56 2.37
CA CYS A 88 -1.41 6.33 2.35
C CYS A 88 -2.30 5.13 2.70
N SER A 89 -2.88 4.50 1.68
CA SER A 89 -3.64 3.27 1.83
C SER A 89 -2.73 2.06 2.07
N GLN A 90 -3.25 1.01 2.71
CA GLN A 90 -2.53 -0.27 2.80
C GLN A 90 -2.34 -0.89 1.41
N GLN A 91 -1.24 -1.61 1.25
CA GLN A 91 -0.94 -2.34 0.01
C GLN A 91 -1.80 -3.62 -0.08
N CYS A 92 -2.40 -3.88 -1.25
CA CYS A 92 -3.13 -5.14 -1.47
C CYS A 92 -2.21 -6.32 -1.78
N LEU A 93 -1.02 -6.05 -2.33
CA LEU A 93 -0.02 -7.06 -2.66
C LEU A 93 1.23 -6.80 -1.82
N ILE A 94 1.53 -7.72 -0.90
CA ILE A 94 2.67 -7.61 0.01
C ILE A 94 3.46 -8.92 -0.07
N THR A 95 4.77 -8.81 -0.28
CA THR A 95 5.69 -9.96 -0.21
C THR A 95 6.58 -9.82 1.02
N ASN A 96 6.34 -10.66 2.02
CA ASN A 96 7.12 -10.67 3.25
C ASN A 96 8.14 -11.81 3.23
N PHE A 97 9.34 -11.54 3.73
CA PHE A 97 10.40 -12.54 3.89
C PHE A 97 10.63 -12.80 5.38
N ILE A 98 10.46 -14.05 5.82
CA ILE A 98 10.82 -14.46 7.16
C ILE A 98 12.32 -14.76 7.16
N ILE A 99 13.08 -14.03 7.98
CA ILE A 99 14.53 -14.15 8.04
C ILE A 99 14.89 -14.91 9.31
N GLN A 100 15.57 -16.04 9.16
CA GLN A 100 16.23 -16.74 10.26
C GLN A 100 17.72 -16.44 10.21
N THR A 101 18.24 -15.85 11.27
CA THR A 101 19.66 -15.49 11.37
C THR A 101 20.40 -16.54 12.16
N SER A 102 21.47 -17.08 11.56
CA SER A 102 22.47 -17.88 12.26
C SER A 102 23.84 -17.25 12.07
N SER A 103 24.65 -17.29 13.12
CA SER A 103 26.00 -16.74 13.11
C SER A 103 26.99 -17.80 13.58
N LEU A 104 28.09 -17.93 12.84
CA LEU A 104 29.22 -18.76 13.20
C LEU A 104 30.47 -17.89 13.28
N THR A 105 31.42 -18.28 14.12
CA THR A 105 32.71 -17.62 14.18
C THR A 105 33.45 -17.85 12.86
N THR A 106 33.84 -16.75 12.22
CA THR A 106 34.55 -16.73 10.94
C THR A 106 35.61 -15.64 11.00
N PRO A 107 36.77 -15.79 10.33
CA PRO A 107 37.24 -16.99 9.60
C PRO A 107 37.89 -18.04 10.50
N VAL A 108 37.87 -19.29 10.04
CA VAL A 108 38.63 -20.41 10.65
C VAL A 108 40.12 -20.30 10.32
N GLU A 109 40.99 -20.81 11.21
CA GLU A 109 42.44 -20.61 11.11
C GLU A 109 43.06 -21.00 9.78
N TRP A 110 42.59 -22.08 9.15
CA TRP A 110 43.13 -22.54 7.86
C TRP A 110 42.75 -21.61 6.71
N GLN A 111 41.58 -20.97 6.75
CA GLN A 111 41.13 -20.01 5.73
C GLN A 111 41.87 -18.68 5.82
N MET A 112 42.46 -18.34 6.97
CA MET A 112 43.13 -17.07 7.16
C MET A 112 44.25 -16.82 6.15
N TYR A 113 45.03 -17.85 5.81
CA TYR A 113 46.12 -17.71 4.84
C TYR A 113 45.62 -17.52 3.41
N GLU A 114 44.50 -18.15 3.05
CA GLU A 114 43.85 -17.95 1.76
C GLU A 114 43.28 -16.53 1.64
N ILE A 115 42.62 -16.05 2.70
CA ILE A 115 42.11 -14.66 2.76
C ILE A 115 43.27 -13.67 2.68
N LYS A 116 44.38 -13.92 3.40
CA LYS A 116 45.59 -13.10 3.30
C LYS A 116 46.11 -13.03 1.87
N GLY A 117 46.26 -14.16 1.20
CA GLY A 117 46.73 -14.22 -0.18
C GLY A 117 45.79 -13.49 -1.15
N PHE A 118 44.48 -13.62 -0.95
CA PHE A 118 43.48 -12.89 -1.72
C PHE A 118 43.59 -11.37 -1.52
N VAL A 119 43.70 -10.92 -0.26
CA VAL A 119 43.78 -9.49 0.07
C VAL A 119 45.07 -8.86 -0.45
N GLU A 120 46.21 -9.55 -0.30
CA GLU A 120 47.52 -9.09 -0.83
C GLU A 120 47.56 -9.02 -2.36
N ASN A 121 46.76 -9.84 -3.05
CA ASN A 121 46.63 -9.82 -4.51
C ASN A 121 45.53 -8.87 -5.01
N SER A 122 44.74 -8.28 -4.10
CA SER A 122 43.65 -7.37 -4.44
C SER A 122 44.12 -5.91 -4.49
N THR A 123 43.31 -5.02 -5.07
CA THR A 123 43.58 -3.57 -5.07
C THR A 123 43.15 -2.87 -3.78
N ILE A 124 42.88 -3.63 -2.71
CA ILE A 124 42.40 -3.10 -1.44
C ILE A 124 43.58 -2.45 -0.71
N PRO A 125 43.46 -1.18 -0.24
CA PRO A 125 44.54 -0.52 0.47
C PRO A 125 44.85 -1.26 1.78
N LEU A 126 46.10 -1.72 1.90
CA LEU A 126 46.59 -2.45 3.06
C LEU A 126 46.97 -1.48 4.18
N PRO A 127 46.71 -1.82 5.46
CA PRO A 127 47.22 -1.07 6.60
C PRO A 127 48.77 -1.06 6.61
N ASN A 128 49.37 0.03 7.09
CA ASN A 128 50.83 0.19 7.15
C ASN A 128 51.54 -0.93 7.95
N ASN A 129 50.87 -1.53 8.94
CA ASN A 129 51.39 -2.61 9.79
C ASN A 129 50.89 -4.00 9.38
N TRP A 130 50.43 -4.18 8.14
CA TRP A 130 49.81 -5.42 7.68
C TRP A 130 50.65 -6.67 7.98
N THR A 131 51.97 -6.62 7.78
CA THR A 131 52.86 -7.77 8.00
C THR A 131 52.79 -8.37 9.39
N THR A 132 52.48 -7.59 10.43
CA THR A 132 52.41 -8.07 11.82
C THR A 132 50.98 -8.22 12.33
N THR A 133 50.04 -7.37 11.89
CA THR A 133 48.67 -7.31 12.44
C THR A 133 47.59 -7.84 11.50
N TRP A 134 47.96 -8.44 10.36
CA TRP A 134 46.98 -8.92 9.36
C TRP A 134 45.94 -9.88 9.95
N ARG A 135 46.34 -10.74 10.91
CA ARG A 135 45.44 -11.74 11.51
C ARG A 135 44.30 -11.08 12.30
N GLU A 136 44.62 -10.10 13.12
CA GLU A 136 43.65 -9.34 13.92
C GLU A 136 42.78 -8.48 13.00
N HIS A 137 43.40 -7.83 12.02
CA HIS A 137 42.69 -7.02 11.05
C HIS A 137 41.66 -7.84 10.26
N ILE A 138 42.00 -9.06 9.84
CA ILE A 138 41.06 -9.94 9.15
C ILE A 138 39.89 -10.32 10.08
N ARG A 139 40.17 -10.67 11.34
CA ARG A 139 39.12 -11.06 12.30
C ARG A 139 38.13 -9.94 12.64
N GLU A 140 38.62 -8.70 12.72
CA GLU A 140 37.79 -7.57 13.15
C GLU A 140 36.99 -6.92 12.01
N ASN A 141 37.47 -7.02 10.77
CA ASN A 141 36.91 -6.26 9.65
C ASN A 141 36.19 -7.11 8.60
N TYR A 142 36.45 -8.42 8.53
CA TYR A 142 35.88 -9.27 7.50
C TYR A 142 34.68 -10.04 8.03
N LEU A 143 33.58 -10.01 7.28
CA LEU A 143 32.34 -10.73 7.56
C LEU A 143 31.96 -11.55 6.34
N ALA A 144 31.62 -12.82 6.55
CA ALA A 144 30.97 -13.64 5.54
C ALA A 144 29.46 -13.64 5.78
N VAL A 145 28.68 -13.18 4.79
CA VAL A 145 27.22 -13.23 4.81
C VAL A 145 26.76 -14.20 3.73
N ASN A 146 26.02 -15.22 4.12
CA ASN A 146 25.42 -16.17 3.19
C ASN A 146 23.90 -16.06 3.26
N VAL A 147 23.27 -15.68 2.15
CA VAL A 147 21.81 -15.55 2.04
C VAL A 147 21.29 -16.76 1.29
N VAL A 148 20.70 -17.69 2.03
CA VAL A 148 20.15 -18.95 1.50
C VAL A 148 18.67 -19.05 1.79
N ARG A 149 17.95 -19.73 0.89
CA ARG A 149 16.54 -20.07 1.08
C ARG A 149 16.46 -21.38 1.86
N GLU A 150 15.72 -21.39 2.96
CA GLU A 150 15.53 -22.60 3.78
C GLU A 150 14.77 -23.69 3.02
N THR A 151 13.65 -23.34 2.36
CA THR A 151 12.84 -24.28 1.58
C THR A 151 12.34 -23.63 0.29
N ASN A 152 12.05 -24.42 -0.74
CA ASN A 152 11.49 -23.91 -2.01
C ASN A 152 9.98 -23.61 -1.97
N ILE A 153 9.37 -23.66 -0.78
CA ILE A 153 7.94 -23.45 -0.61
C ILE A 153 7.67 -21.94 -0.47
N VAL A 154 6.65 -21.46 -1.17
CA VAL A 154 6.18 -20.08 -1.06
C VAL A 154 4.76 -20.12 -0.53
N GLU A 155 4.54 -19.48 0.61
CA GLU A 155 3.19 -19.32 1.18
C GLU A 155 2.50 -18.12 0.54
N ASN A 156 1.29 -18.33 0.01
CA ASN A 156 0.48 -17.27 -0.57
C ASN A 156 -0.81 -17.11 0.24
N ASN A 157 -0.97 -15.95 0.86
CA ASN A 157 -2.14 -15.62 1.68
C ASN A 157 -3.03 -14.64 0.91
N THR A 158 -4.16 -15.14 0.38
CA THR A 158 -5.13 -14.32 -0.36
C THR A 158 -6.37 -14.11 0.48
N GLN A 159 -6.79 -12.85 0.65
CA GLN A 159 -8.07 -12.52 1.27
C GLN A 159 -9.17 -12.52 0.21
N THR A 160 -10.17 -13.36 0.39
CA THR A 160 -11.37 -13.42 -0.47
C THR A 160 -12.59 -12.94 0.30
N ALA A 161 -13.52 -12.29 -0.40
CA ALA A 161 -14.78 -11.88 0.20
C ALA A 161 -15.58 -13.12 0.63
N ILE A 162 -16.02 -13.14 1.89
CA ILE A 162 -16.78 -14.27 2.47
C ILE A 162 -18.16 -14.42 1.81
N PHE A 163 -18.75 -13.30 1.38
CA PHE A 163 -20.04 -13.28 0.70
C PHE A 163 -19.93 -12.51 -0.61
N GLY A 164 -20.18 -13.21 -1.72
CA GLY A 164 -20.46 -12.59 -2.99
C GLY A 164 -21.92 -12.16 -3.09
N VAL A 165 -22.21 -11.32 -4.09
CA VAL A 165 -23.60 -10.94 -4.44
C VAL A 165 -24.44 -12.17 -4.78
N VAL A 166 -23.82 -13.17 -5.40
CA VAL A 166 -24.47 -14.45 -5.75
C VAL A 166 -24.87 -15.21 -4.50
N ASP A 167 -24.03 -15.23 -3.46
CA ASP A 167 -24.32 -15.94 -2.21
C ASP A 167 -25.47 -15.28 -1.46
N ILE A 168 -25.51 -13.95 -1.45
CA ILE A 168 -26.61 -13.17 -0.86
C ILE A 168 -27.93 -13.51 -1.58
N LEU A 169 -27.92 -13.46 -2.92
CA LEU A 169 -29.13 -13.72 -3.72
C LEU A 169 -29.60 -15.18 -3.59
N SER A 170 -28.66 -16.12 -3.53
CA SER A 170 -28.91 -17.53 -3.30
C SER A 170 -29.52 -17.79 -1.92
N ASN A 171 -28.99 -17.16 -0.87
CA ASN A 171 -29.49 -17.35 0.49
C ASN A 171 -30.89 -16.73 0.66
N ILE A 172 -31.14 -15.54 0.09
CA ILE A 172 -32.48 -14.93 0.06
C ILE A 172 -33.44 -15.83 -0.70
N GLY A 173 -33.11 -16.22 -1.93
CA GLY A 173 -33.96 -17.06 -2.76
C GLY A 173 -34.26 -18.42 -2.12
N GLY A 174 -33.27 -19.04 -1.47
CA GLY A 174 -33.42 -20.29 -0.73
C GLY A 174 -34.37 -20.15 0.46
N GLN A 175 -34.21 -19.12 1.28
CA GLN A 175 -35.09 -18.89 2.43
C GLN A 175 -36.51 -18.50 1.98
N THR A 176 -36.67 -17.61 1.01
CA THR A 176 -38.01 -17.22 0.52
C THR A 176 -38.73 -18.37 -0.17
N GLY A 177 -37.98 -19.20 -0.91
CA GLY A 177 -38.49 -20.41 -1.56
C GLY A 177 -38.90 -21.48 -0.55
N LEU A 178 -38.14 -21.64 0.55
CA LEU A 178 -38.44 -22.63 1.58
C LEU A 178 -39.66 -22.25 2.45
N TRP A 179 -39.73 -20.99 2.91
CA TRP A 179 -40.76 -20.58 3.86
C TRP A 179 -42.08 -20.19 3.22
N ILE A 180 -42.04 -19.50 2.07
CA ILE A 180 -43.23 -18.93 1.43
C ILE A 180 -43.58 -19.71 0.14
N GLY A 181 -42.65 -20.51 -0.40
CA GLY A 181 -42.85 -21.20 -1.68
C GLY A 181 -42.88 -20.25 -2.88
N ILE A 182 -42.46 -18.99 -2.70
CA ILE A 182 -42.51 -17.96 -3.74
C ILE A 182 -41.23 -18.03 -4.58
N SER A 183 -41.42 -18.10 -5.89
CA SER A 183 -40.34 -18.04 -6.87
C SER A 183 -40.25 -16.65 -7.52
N PHE A 184 -39.16 -16.38 -8.24
CA PHE A 184 -39.02 -15.15 -9.03
C PHE A 184 -40.19 -14.93 -10.01
N ARG A 185 -40.74 -16.01 -10.59
CA ARG A 185 -41.92 -15.92 -11.45
C ARG A 185 -43.17 -15.47 -10.69
N SER A 186 -43.36 -15.97 -9.48
CA SER A 186 -44.49 -15.59 -8.63
C SER A 186 -44.44 -14.10 -8.26
N ILE A 187 -43.23 -13.54 -8.04
CA ILE A 187 -43.05 -12.09 -7.81
C ILE A 187 -43.47 -11.28 -9.04
N MET A 188 -43.07 -11.71 -10.24
CA MET A 188 -43.46 -11.04 -11.49
C MET A 188 -44.97 -11.07 -11.73
N GLU A 189 -45.65 -12.18 -11.40
CA GLU A 189 -47.11 -12.27 -11.48
C GLU A 189 -47.80 -11.28 -10.52
N VAL A 190 -47.27 -11.12 -9.30
CA VAL A 190 -47.79 -10.12 -8.35
C VAL A 190 -47.61 -8.70 -8.89
N PHE A 191 -46.47 -8.38 -9.52
CA PHE A 191 -46.26 -7.08 -10.17
C PHE A 191 -47.21 -6.86 -11.34
N GLU A 192 -47.45 -7.87 -12.18
CA GLU A 192 -48.43 -7.77 -13.26
C GLU A 192 -49.84 -7.52 -12.72
N MET A 193 -50.23 -8.23 -11.66
CA MET A 193 -51.52 -8.06 -11.01
C MET A 193 -51.68 -6.64 -10.45
N LEU A 194 -50.67 -6.12 -9.75
CA LEU A 194 -50.67 -4.75 -9.23
C LEU A 194 -50.76 -3.71 -10.35
N TYR A 195 -50.01 -3.89 -11.43
CA TYR A 195 -50.05 -3.00 -12.58
C TYR A 195 -51.45 -2.97 -13.22
N ARG A 196 -52.05 -4.13 -13.46
CA ARG A 196 -53.42 -4.23 -14.00
C ARG A 196 -54.44 -3.57 -13.06
N LEU A 197 -54.30 -3.75 -11.75
CA LEU A 197 -55.18 -3.14 -10.75
C LEU A 197 -55.09 -1.61 -10.78
N ILE A 198 -53.88 -1.05 -10.83
CA ILE A 198 -53.65 0.40 -10.91
C ILE A 198 -54.25 0.97 -12.20
N CYS A 199 -53.99 0.33 -13.36
CA CYS A 199 -54.57 0.76 -14.63
C CYS A 199 -56.10 0.70 -14.62
N TYR A 200 -56.68 -0.34 -14.01
CA TYR A 200 -58.13 -0.48 -13.89
C TYR A 200 -58.73 0.59 -12.97
N GLN A 201 -58.14 0.85 -11.81
CA GLN A 201 -58.57 1.92 -10.91
C GLN A 201 -58.43 3.29 -11.58
N TYR A 202 -57.35 3.53 -12.31
CA TYR A 202 -57.17 4.75 -13.10
C TYR A 202 -58.25 4.91 -14.17
N PHE A 203 -58.59 3.83 -14.89
CA PHE A 203 -59.68 3.83 -15.87
C PHE A 203 -61.04 4.13 -15.22
N LEU A 204 -61.35 3.54 -14.07
CA LEU A 204 -62.59 3.81 -13.33
C LEU A 204 -62.66 5.27 -12.86
N ILE A 205 -61.57 5.82 -12.34
CA ILE A 205 -61.49 7.23 -11.93
C ILE A 205 -61.70 8.16 -13.13
N VAL A 206 -61.03 7.90 -14.25
CA VAL A 206 -61.21 8.70 -15.49
C VAL A 206 -62.66 8.61 -16.01
N ARG A 207 -63.29 7.44 -15.94
CA ARG A 207 -64.67 7.24 -16.36
C ARG A 207 -65.67 7.95 -15.44
N ALA A 208 -65.43 7.96 -14.13
CA ALA A 208 -66.22 8.70 -13.16
C ALA A 208 -66.11 10.22 -13.38
N VAL A 209 -64.90 10.73 -13.64
CA VAL A 209 -64.67 12.14 -13.98
C VAL A 209 -65.37 12.53 -15.30
N ARG A 210 -65.32 11.67 -16.34
CA ARG A 210 -66.04 11.91 -17.61
C ARG A 210 -67.56 11.95 -17.43
N LYS A 211 -68.15 11.04 -16.64
CA LYS A 211 -69.60 11.07 -16.33
C LYS A 211 -70.00 12.33 -15.58
N LYS A 212 -69.20 12.78 -14.61
CA LYS A 212 -69.46 14.02 -13.86
C LYS A 212 -69.43 15.26 -14.76
N LYS A 213 -68.53 15.28 -15.75
CA LYS A 213 -68.42 16.38 -16.73
C LYS A 213 -69.63 16.44 -17.68
N GLN A 214 -70.27 15.30 -17.96
CA GLN A 214 -71.47 15.23 -18.81
C GLN A 214 -72.75 15.71 -18.09
N ILE A 215 -72.83 15.54 -16.77
CA ILE A 215 -73.98 15.97 -15.94
C ILE A 215 -73.98 17.48 -15.65
N ILE A 216 -72.83 18.15 -15.79
CA ILE A 216 -72.70 19.61 -15.56
C ILE A 216 -72.99 20.42 -16.85
N ILE A 217 -73.16 19.76 -18.00
CA ILE A 217 -73.39 20.38 -19.31
C ILE A 217 -74.85 20.19 -19.79
N GLN A 218 -75.70 19.51 -19.01
CA GLN A 218 -77.16 19.53 -19.14
C GLN A 218 -77.76 20.49 -18.11
#